data_AF-A0A7Y1TFQ9-F1
#
_entry.id   AF-A0A7Y1TFQ9-F1
#
_cell.length_a   1.000
_cell.length_b   1.000
_cell.length_c   1.000
_cell.angle_alpha   90.00
_cell.angle_beta   90.00
_cell.angle_gamma   90.00
#
_symmetry.space_group_name_H-M   'P 1'
#
loop_
_entity.id
_entity.type
_entity.pdbx_description
1 polymer ?
#
loop_
_entity_poly.entity_id
_entity_poly.type
_entity_poly.pdbx_seq_one_letter_code
_entity_poly.pdbx_strand_id
1 'polypeptide(L)' 'MIGLDELVAAAASEIDAATDLAALDAVRVSYLGKKGELTARLKSLSQV' A
#
# COMPACT_ATOMS: atom_id res chain seq x y z
N MET A 1 -11.49 5.93 -5.82
CA MET A 1 -10.59 4.81 -6.08
C MET A 1 -9.41 5.40 -6.83
N ILE A 2 -8.25 5.52 -6.19
CA ILE A 2 -7.06 6.06 -6.84
C ILE A 2 -6.56 5.10 -7.91
N GLY A 3 -5.87 5.63 -8.92
CA GLY A 3 -5.28 4.81 -9.97
C GLY A 3 -4.19 3.87 -9.42
N LEU A 4 -3.88 2.77 -10.12
CA LEU A 4 -2.78 1.89 -9.70
C LEU A 4 -1.44 2.65 -9.70
N ASP A 5 -1.20 3.49 -10.71
CA ASP A 5 0.02 4.30 -10.79
C ASP A 5 0.09 5.34 -9.68
N GLU A 6 -1.05 5.92 -9.31
CA GLU A 6 -1.17 6.86 -8.19
C GLU A 6 -0.91 6.17 -6.84
N LEU A 7 -1.44 4.96 -6.65
CA LEU A 7 -1.17 4.11 -5.48
C LEU A 7 0.33 3.80 -5.35
N VAL A 8 0.99 3.48 -6.46
CA VAL A 8 2.44 3.18 -6.48
C VAL A 8 3.24 4.44 -6.16
N ALA A 9 2.88 5.59 -6.74
CA ALA A 9 3.56 6.86 -6.46
C ALA A 9 3.42 7.28 -4.99
N ALA A 10 2.22 7.14 -4.40
CA ALA A 10 1.98 7.40 -2.99
C ALA A 10 2.82 6.48 -2.08
N ALA A 11 2.78 5.17 -2.33
CA ALA A 11 3.55 4.19 -1.56
C ALA A 11 5.06 4.46 -1.64
N ALA A 12 5.59 4.80 -2.83
CA ALA A 12 7.00 5.15 -3.00
C ALA A 12 7.38 6.40 -2.19
N SER A 13 6.57 7.46 -2.26
CA SER A 13 6.80 8.68 -1.48
C SER A 13 6.76 8.43 0.03
N GLU A 14 5.87 7.56 0.50
CA GLU A 14 5.77 7.21 1.93
C GLU A 14 6.95 6.33 2.40
N ILE A 15 7.43 5.43 1.53
CA ILE A 15 8.65 4.65 1.80
C ILE A 15 9.85 5.58 1.95
N ASP A 16 10.02 6.55 1.05
CA ASP A 16 11.12 7.51 1.09
C ASP A 16 11.05 8.44 2.32
N ALA A 17 9.85 8.70 2.83
CA ALA A 17 9.62 9.52 4.02
C ALA A 17 9.82 8.76 5.35
N ALA A 18 9.87 7.42 5.33
CA ALA A 18 10.01 6.63 6.55
C ALA A 18 11.44 6.75 7.13
N THR A 19 11.56 7.36 8.31
CA THR A 19 12.85 7.64 8.95
C THR A 19 13.38 6.51 9.84
N ASP A 20 12.57 5.49 10.09
CA ASP A 20 12.93 4.34 10.90
C ASP A 20 12.19 3.08 10.45
N LEU A 21 12.61 1.94 10.99
CA LEU A 21 12.05 0.63 10.63
C LEU A 21 10.58 0.47 11.05
N ALA A 22 10.14 1.13 12.13
CA ALA A 22 8.75 1.04 12.58
C ALA A 22 7.83 1.82 11.63
N ALA A 23 8.26 3.00 11.18
CA ALA A 23 7.58 3.79 10.16
C ALA A 23 7.51 3.03 8.83
N LEU A 24 8.62 2.42 8.39
CA LEU A 24 8.65 1.63 7.16
C LEU A 24 7.73 0.40 7.25
N ASP A 25 7.66 -0.25 8.42
CA ASP A 25 6.74 -1.37 8.64
C ASP A 25 5.27 -0.92 8.59
N ALA A 26 4.95 0.26 9.12
CA ALA A 26 3.62 0.82 9.03
C ALA A 26 3.18 1.06 7.58
N VAL A 27 4.07 1.62 6.74
CA VAL A 27 3.84 1.79 5.30
C VAL A 27 3.60 0.43 4.64
N ARG A 28 4.47 -0.56 4.89
CA ARG A 28 4.30 -1.93 4.39
C ARG A 28 2.93 -2.52 4.77
N VAL A 29 2.48 -2.35 6.02
CA VAL A 29 1.18 -2.85 6.48
C VAL A 29 0.02 -2.14 5.78
N SER A 30 0.11 -0.83 5.60
CA SER A 30 -0.92 0.00 4.94
C SER A 30 -1.19 -0.46 3.50
N TYR A 31 -0.13 -0.76 2.75
CA TYR A 31 -0.26 -1.12 1.34
C TYR A 31 -0.39 -2.63 1.11
N LEU A 32 0.44 -3.43 1.79
CA LEU A 32 0.61 -4.86 1.52
C LEU A 32 0.03 -5.77 2.62
N GLY A 33 -0.50 -5.21 3.71
CA GLY A 33 -1.11 -5.97 4.78
C GLY A 33 -2.35 -6.75 4.33
N LYS A 34 -2.85 -7.66 5.19
CA LYS A 34 -4.06 -8.47 4.90
C LYS A 34 -5.31 -7.63 4.58
N LYS A 35 -5.36 -6.41 5.11
CA LYS A 35 -6.38 -5.39 4.88
C LYS A 35 -5.82 -4.14 4.20
N GLY A 36 -4.59 -4.21 3.69
CA GLY A 36 -3.95 -3.10 3.01
C GLY A 36 -4.57 -2.83 1.65
N GLU A 37 -4.35 -1.64 1.13
CA GLU A 37 -5.05 -1.13 -0.05
C GLU A 37 -4.87 -2.01 -1.28
N LEU A 38 -3.63 -2.45 -1.58
CA LEU A 38 -3.37 -3.34 -2.70
C LEU A 38 -4.04 -4.70 -2.50
N THR A 39 -3.97 -5.27 -1.30
CA THR A 39 -4.60 -6.55 -0.97
C THR A 39 -6.11 -6.48 -1.11
N ALA A 40 -6.74 -5.39 -0.68
CA ALA A 40 -8.19 -5.17 -0.82
C ALA A 40 -8.58 -5.12 -2.30
N ARG A 41 -7.82 -4.40 -3.13
CA ARG A 41 -8.03 -4.32 -4.57
C ARG A 41 -7.88 -5.69 -5.24
N LEU A 42 -6.82 -6.45 -4.95
CA LEU A 42 -6.62 -7.80 -5.48
C LEU A 42 -7.76 -8.75 -5.10
N LYS A 43 -8.24 -8.67 -3.85
CA LYS A 43 -9.42 -9.45 -3.41
C LYS A 43 -10.66 -9.11 -4.23
N SER A 44 -10.92 -7.83 -4.50
CA SER A 44 -12.07 -7.43 -5.34
C SER A 44 -11.98 -7.98 -6.77
N LEU A 45 -10.77 -8.16 -7.31
CA LEU A 45 -10.55 -8.75 -8.64
C LEU A 45 -10.74 -10.27 -8.66
N SER A 46 -10.60 -10.94 -7.50
CA SER A 46 -10.86 -12.39 -7.37
C SER A 46 -12.31 -12.73 -7.06
N GLN A 47 -13.15 -11.72 -6.76
CA GLN A 47 -14.58 -11.89 -6.44
C GLN A 47 -15.47 -11.90 -7.69
N VAL A 48 -14.91 -12.21 -8.86
CA VAL A 48 -15.57 -12.22 -10.16
C VAL A 48 -15.87 -13.65 -10.60
#